data_AF-A0A368YC29-F1
#
_entry.id   AF-A0A368YC29-F1
#
_cell.length_a   1.000
_cell.length_b   1.000
_cell.length_c   1.000
_cell.angle_alpha   90.00
_cell.angle_beta   90.00
_cell.angle_gamma   90.00
#
_symmetry.space_group_name_H-M   'P 1'
#
loop_
_entity.id
_entity.type
_entity.pdbx_description
1 polymer ?
#
loop_
_entity_poly.entity_id
_entity_poly.type
_entity_poly.pdbx_seq_one_letter_code
_entity_poly.pdbx_strand_id
1 'polypeptide(L)'
;MEDRISIRLIGPAKIDGNWRKPDDMVDVTTDQLRDLVSAGVVANSEDRHVADLAPGIPSFDEAVGAMAKVLADAAVAAAVDAAHAEIVADRDAARIRATDAEAEVSRQHARIMALEAELHDAQGEIATLKAAPVEASAAPVTPKPAPKKGGGAKQG
;
A
#
# COMPACT_ATOMS: atom_id res chain seq x y z
N MET A 1 49.49 -41.62 -28.10
CA MET A 1 49.24 -42.63 -27.06
C MET A 1 47.79 -42.40 -26.66
N GLU A 2 46.92 -43.39 -26.85
CA GLU A 2 45.53 -43.29 -26.38
C GLU A 2 45.55 -43.39 -24.85
N ASP A 3 44.94 -42.41 -24.18
CA ASP A 3 44.78 -42.45 -22.72
C ASP A 3 43.83 -43.60 -22.37
N ARG A 4 44.39 -44.69 -21.85
CA ARG A 4 43.65 -45.87 -21.41
C ARG A 4 43.51 -45.85 -19.90
N ILE A 5 42.30 -46.09 -19.43
CA ILE A 5 41.93 -46.09 -18.01
C ILE A 5 41.58 -47.52 -17.62
N SER A 6 42.20 -48.02 -16.54
CA SER A 6 41.90 -49.34 -16.00
C SER A 6 40.67 -49.28 -15.10
N ILE A 7 39.66 -50.10 -15.41
CA ILE A 7 38.38 -50.14 -14.69
C ILE A 7 38.03 -51.56 -14.25
N ARG A 8 37.26 -51.68 -13.16
CA ARG A 8 36.66 -52.94 -12.73
C ARG A 8 35.24 -53.06 -13.29
N LEU A 9 34.96 -54.20 -13.92
CA LEU A 9 33.61 -54.51 -14.40
C LEU A 9 32.74 -55.06 -13.26
N ILE A 10 31.48 -54.65 -13.21
CA ILE A 10 30.46 -55.17 -12.28
C ILE A 10 29.55 -56.20 -12.96
N GLY A 11 29.46 -56.13 -14.29
CA GLY A 11 28.70 -57.09 -15.10
C GLY A 11 29.54 -57.62 -16.27
N PRO A 12 29.00 -58.60 -17.02
CA PRO A 12 29.65 -59.05 -18.26
C PRO A 12 29.53 -57.98 -19.35
N ALA A 13 30.66 -57.58 -19.95
CA ALA A 13 30.71 -56.64 -21.06
C ALA A 13 31.55 -57.19 -22.21
N LYS A 14 31.23 -56.74 -23.43
CA LYS A 14 32.04 -57.03 -24.62
C LYS A 14 32.98 -55.85 -24.87
N ILE A 15 34.28 -56.06 -24.68
CA ILE A 15 35.33 -55.04 -24.86
C ILE A 15 36.34 -55.58 -25.88
N ASP A 16 36.65 -54.77 -26.91
CA ASP A 16 37.54 -55.14 -28.01
C ASP A 16 37.20 -56.49 -28.66
N GLY A 17 35.89 -56.78 -28.79
CA GLY A 17 35.39 -58.01 -29.39
C GLY A 17 35.32 -59.22 -28.44
N ASN A 18 35.89 -59.13 -27.24
CA ASN A 18 35.94 -60.22 -26.26
C ASN A 18 34.97 -60.00 -25.10
N TRP A 19 34.27 -61.06 -24.68
CA TRP A 19 33.46 -61.04 -23.47
C TRP A 19 34.35 -61.10 -22.23
N ARG A 20 34.19 -60.12 -21.35
CA ARG A 20 34.86 -60.00 -20.06
C ARG A 20 33.89 -60.36 -18.95
N LYS A 21 34.40 -60.98 -17.88
CA LYS A 21 33.58 -61.40 -16.75
C LYS A 21 33.40 -60.24 -15.75
N PRO A 22 32.35 -60.28 -14.92
CA PRO A 22 32.30 -59.47 -13.72
C PRO A 22 33.59 -59.61 -12.90
N ASP A 23 34.03 -58.54 -12.26
CA ASP A 23 35.27 -58.38 -11.51
C ASP A 23 36.59 -58.39 -12.32
N ASP A 24 36.54 -58.54 -13.64
CA ASP A 24 37.74 -58.35 -14.48
C ASP A 24 38.19 -56.88 -14.47
N MET A 25 39.52 -56.67 -14.38
CA MET A 25 40.15 -55.37 -14.60
C MET A 25 40.50 -55.22 -16.08
N VAL A 26 40.00 -54.18 -16.73
CA VAL A 26 40.18 -53.96 -18.17
C VAL A 26 40.57 -52.51 -18.46
N ASP A 27 41.52 -52.34 -19.37
CA ASP A 27 41.94 -51.02 -19.84
C ASP A 27 41.06 -50.59 -21.01
N VAL A 28 40.35 -49.47 -20.86
CA VAL A 28 39.42 -48.94 -21.85
C VAL A 28 39.74 -47.49 -22.20
N THR A 29 39.32 -47.04 -23.38
CA THR A 29 39.37 -45.62 -23.73
C THR A 29 38.25 -44.83 -23.04
N THR A 30 38.36 -43.51 -23.00
CA THR A 30 37.33 -42.62 -22.42
C THR A 30 35.96 -42.80 -23.08
N ASP A 31 35.91 -43.01 -24.40
CA ASP A 31 34.67 -43.23 -25.13
C ASP A 31 34.03 -44.59 -24.74
N GLN A 32 34.85 -45.65 -24.65
CA GLN A 32 34.39 -46.96 -24.20
C GLN A 32 33.89 -46.93 -22.75
N LEU A 33 34.53 -46.15 -21.87
CA LEU A 33 34.10 -45.98 -20.49
C LEU A 33 32.69 -45.40 -20.41
N ARG A 34 32.37 -44.39 -21.23
CA ARG A 34 31.03 -43.77 -21.27
C ARG A 34 29.95 -44.76 -21.69
N ASP A 35 30.26 -45.60 -22.68
CA ASP A 35 29.34 -46.64 -23.15
C ASP A 35 29.13 -47.73 -22.08
N LEU A 36 30.20 -48.13 -21.39
CA LEU A 36 30.13 -49.14 -20.32
C LEU A 36 29.40 -48.65 -19.07
N VAL A 37 29.54 -47.37 -18.73
CA VAL A 37 28.76 -46.70 -17.67
C VAL A 37 27.29 -46.62 -18.06
N SER A 38 26.98 -46.20 -19.29
CA SER A 38 25.61 -46.13 -19.80
C SER A 38 24.93 -47.50 -19.84
N ALA A 39 25.70 -48.56 -20.09
CA ALA A 39 25.24 -49.94 -20.05
C ALA A 39 25.14 -50.51 -18.62
N GLY A 40 25.55 -49.77 -17.59
CA GLY A 40 25.53 -50.20 -16.18
C GLY A 40 26.50 -51.33 -15.86
N VAL A 41 27.51 -51.55 -16.70
CA VAL A 41 28.47 -52.67 -16.54
C VAL A 41 29.68 -52.29 -15.69
N VAL A 42 29.79 -51.01 -15.35
CA VAL A 42 30.79 -50.43 -14.45
C VAL A 42 30.00 -49.70 -13.37
N ALA A 43 30.46 -49.74 -12.12
CA ALA A 43 29.88 -48.86 -11.10
C ALA A 43 30.02 -47.43 -11.61
N ASN A 44 28.92 -46.70 -11.61
CA ASN A 44 29.02 -45.25 -11.53
C ASN A 44 29.80 -45.00 -10.24
N SER A 45 31.07 -44.59 -10.36
CA SER A 45 31.81 -44.04 -9.24
C SER A 45 31.26 -42.64 -8.94
N GLU A 46 29.94 -42.53 -8.77
CA GLU A 46 29.28 -41.38 -8.17
C GLU A 46 29.69 -41.25 -6.68
N ASP A 47 30.32 -42.29 -6.12
CA ASP A 47 31.04 -42.24 -4.84
C ASP A 47 32.44 -41.62 -4.94
N ARG A 48 32.90 -41.17 -6.12
CA ARG A 48 33.87 -40.06 -6.12
C ARG A 48 33.10 -38.84 -5.67
N HIS A 49 33.09 -38.65 -4.36
CA HIS A 49 32.72 -37.42 -3.71
C HIS A 49 33.06 -36.25 -4.62
N VAL A 50 32.08 -35.37 -4.84
CA VAL A 50 32.25 -34.00 -5.34
C VAL A 50 33.12 -33.17 -4.37
N ALA A 51 34.00 -33.81 -3.59
CA ALA A 51 34.92 -33.25 -2.63
C ALA A 51 36.26 -32.82 -3.25
N ASP A 52 36.50 -33.12 -4.54
CA ASP A 52 37.67 -32.62 -5.28
C ASP A 52 37.31 -31.43 -6.21
N LEU A 53 36.32 -30.62 -5.83
CA LEU A 53 36.32 -29.23 -6.28
C LEU A 53 37.52 -28.53 -5.64
N ALA A 54 38.30 -27.78 -6.42
CA ALA A 54 39.49 -27.10 -5.95
C ALA A 54 39.25 -26.37 -4.60
N PRO A 55 40.26 -26.29 -3.70
CA PRO A 55 40.10 -25.68 -2.38
C PRO A 55 39.44 -24.29 -2.49
N GLY A 56 38.27 -24.13 -1.87
CA GLY A 56 37.53 -22.87 -1.83
C GLY A 56 36.30 -22.78 -2.75
N ILE A 57 35.97 -23.81 -3.53
CA ILE A 57 34.69 -23.86 -4.25
C ILE A 57 33.62 -24.49 -3.34
N PRO A 58 32.50 -23.80 -3.07
CA PRO A 58 31.42 -24.36 -2.27
C PRO A 58 30.84 -25.60 -2.94
N SER A 59 30.39 -26.55 -2.12
CA SER A 59 29.66 -27.70 -2.62
C SER A 59 28.38 -27.26 -3.35
N PHE A 60 27.88 -28.10 -4.23
CA PHE A 60 26.64 -27.82 -4.97
C PHE A 60 25.47 -27.49 -4.02
N ASP A 61 25.34 -28.24 -2.93
CA ASP A 61 24.28 -28.04 -1.94
C ASP A 61 24.41 -26.70 -1.20
N GLU A 62 25.64 -26.26 -0.89
CA GLU A 62 25.90 -24.94 -0.30
C GLU A 62 25.55 -23.81 -1.27
N ALA A 63 25.91 -23.95 -2.55
CA ALA A 63 25.58 -22.96 -3.58
C ALA A 63 24.07 -22.85 -3.81
N VAL A 64 23.37 -23.99 -3.85
CA VAL A 64 21.90 -24.03 -3.96
C VAL A 64 21.24 -23.43 -2.72
N GLY A 65 21.73 -23.77 -1.52
CA GLY A 65 21.22 -23.22 -0.26
C GLY A 65 21.40 -21.69 -0.18
N ALA A 66 22.55 -21.18 -0.61
CA ALA A 66 22.80 -19.74 -0.67
C ALA A 66 21.86 -19.04 -1.66
N MET A 67 21.66 -19.62 -2.85
CA MET A 67 20.75 -19.05 -3.85
C MET A 67 19.29 -19.09 -3.40
N ALA A 68 18.86 -20.18 -2.77
CA ALA A 68 17.52 -20.30 -2.19
C ALA A 68 17.29 -19.25 -1.10
N LYS A 69 18.30 -18.99 -0.26
CA LYS A 69 18.24 -17.93 0.74
C LYS A 69 18.11 -16.54 0.12
N VAL A 70 18.88 -16.23 -0.92
CA VAL A 70 18.79 -14.95 -1.63
C VAL A 70 17.40 -14.75 -2.22
N LEU A 71 16.82 -15.78 -2.83
CA LEU A 71 15.46 -15.73 -3.38
C LEU A 71 14.41 -15.55 -2.28
N ALA A 72 14.54 -16.24 -1.16
CA ALA A 72 13.64 -16.09 -0.02
C ALA A 72 13.72 -14.68 0.58
N ASP A 73 14.92 -14.15 0.80
CA ASP A 73 15.14 -12.81 1.35
C ASP A 73 14.58 -11.74 0.38
N ALA A 74 14.74 -11.92 -0.94
CA ALA A 74 14.16 -11.03 -1.95
C ALA A 74 12.63 -11.07 -1.98
N ALA A 75 12.02 -12.27 -1.84
CA ALA A 75 10.57 -12.40 -1.77
C ALA A 75 9.99 -11.74 -0.51
N VAL A 76 10.68 -11.88 0.64
CA VAL A 76 10.30 -11.21 1.88
C VAL A 76 10.42 -9.69 1.73
N ALA A 77 11.52 -9.19 1.17
CA ALA A 77 11.70 -7.74 0.94
C ALA A 77 10.59 -7.17 0.06
N ALA A 78 10.26 -7.84 -1.06
CA ALA A 78 9.18 -7.40 -1.95
C ALA A 78 7.80 -7.39 -1.25
N ALA A 79 7.52 -8.39 -0.41
CA ALA A 79 6.27 -8.44 0.35
C ALA A 79 6.19 -7.30 1.40
N VAL A 80 7.31 -7.01 2.08
CA VAL A 80 7.41 -5.91 3.04
C VAL A 80 7.24 -4.56 2.35
N ASP A 81 7.86 -4.35 1.20
CA ASP A 81 7.74 -3.11 0.44
C ASP A 81 6.31 -2.89 -0.06
N ALA A 82 5.64 -3.95 -0.53
CA ALA A 82 4.23 -3.89 -0.92
C ALA A 82 3.32 -3.52 0.26
N ALA A 83 3.51 -4.17 1.42
CA ALA A 83 2.74 -3.86 2.62
C ALA A 83 2.99 -2.43 3.11
N HIS A 84 4.25 -1.95 3.06
CA HIS A 84 4.56 -0.56 3.41
C HIS A 84 3.91 0.45 2.46
N ALA A 85 3.89 0.17 1.15
CA ALA A 85 3.24 1.03 0.17
C ALA A 85 1.73 1.15 0.43
N GLU A 86 1.06 0.05 0.78
CA GLU A 86 -0.37 0.03 1.14
C GLU A 86 -0.63 0.84 2.42
N ILE A 87 0.15 0.62 3.48
CA ILE A 87 0.03 1.37 4.73
C ILE A 87 0.22 2.88 4.52
N VAL A 88 1.19 3.25 3.68
CA VAL A 88 1.44 4.66 3.33
C VAL A 88 0.24 5.26 2.58
N ALA A 89 -0.30 4.54 1.60
CA ALA A 89 -1.47 4.98 0.84
C ALA A 89 -2.70 5.17 1.76
N ASP A 90 -2.96 4.21 2.65
CA ASP A 90 -4.06 4.29 3.62
C ASP A 90 -3.89 5.44 4.60
N ARG A 91 -2.67 5.64 5.11
CA ARG A 91 -2.34 6.76 5.99
C ARG A 91 -2.60 8.09 5.29
N ASP A 92 -2.15 8.24 4.05
CA ASP A 92 -2.28 9.48 3.31
C ASP A 92 -3.75 9.76 2.95
N ALA A 93 -4.52 8.73 2.59
CA ALA A 93 -5.97 8.83 2.41
C ALA A 93 -6.71 9.18 3.70
N ALA A 94 -6.28 8.65 4.85
CA ALA A 94 -6.83 9.00 6.16
C ALA A 94 -6.52 10.46 6.53
N ARG A 95 -5.31 10.93 6.23
CA ARG A 95 -4.92 12.34 6.45
C ARG A 95 -5.75 13.31 5.64
N ILE A 96 -5.98 13.03 4.35
CA ILE A 96 -6.83 13.86 3.50
C ILE A 96 -8.25 13.94 4.10
N ARG A 97 -8.84 12.78 4.45
CA ARG A 97 -10.16 12.75 5.10
C ARG A 97 -10.21 13.53 6.41
N ALA A 98 -9.15 13.49 7.21
CA ALA A 98 -9.06 14.26 8.45
C ALA A 98 -9.02 15.78 8.17
N THR A 99 -8.20 16.22 7.22
CA THR A 99 -8.13 17.63 6.81
C THR A 99 -9.46 18.13 6.25
N ASP A 100 -10.15 17.33 5.43
CA ASP A 100 -11.46 17.68 4.89
C ASP A 100 -12.52 17.81 6.01
N ALA A 101 -12.48 16.90 6.98
CA ALA A 101 -13.37 16.93 8.15
C ALA A 101 -13.08 18.17 9.03
N GLU A 102 -11.82 18.52 9.27
CA GLU A 102 -11.43 19.73 10.01
C GLU A 102 -11.90 21.02 9.29
N ALA A 103 -11.79 21.05 7.96
CA ALA A 103 -12.28 22.16 7.16
C ALA A 103 -13.82 22.29 7.25
N GLU A 104 -14.54 21.16 7.27
CA GLU A 104 -15.99 21.16 7.44
C GLU A 104 -16.40 21.61 8.85
N VAL A 105 -15.73 21.12 9.90
CA VAL A 105 -15.96 21.58 11.28
C VAL A 105 -15.73 23.08 11.38
N SER A 106 -14.70 23.62 10.72
CA SER A 106 -14.42 25.06 10.70
C SER A 106 -15.55 25.85 10.03
N ARG A 107 -16.07 25.37 8.89
CA ARG A 107 -17.22 25.99 8.20
C ARG A 107 -18.48 25.96 9.07
N GLN A 108 -18.76 24.82 9.70
CA GLN A 108 -19.92 24.66 10.58
C GLN A 108 -19.82 25.56 11.80
N HIS A 109 -18.64 25.64 12.44
CA HIS A 109 -18.42 26.52 13.58
C HIS A 109 -18.65 28.00 13.21
N ALA A 110 -18.11 28.44 12.06
CA ALA A 110 -18.35 29.79 11.57
C ALA A 110 -19.86 30.06 11.30
N ARG A 111 -20.58 29.08 10.74
CA ARG A 111 -22.03 29.21 10.52
C ARG A 111 -22.82 29.26 11.82
N ILE A 112 -22.44 28.47 12.83
CA ILE A 112 -23.06 28.51 14.16
C ILE A 112 -22.87 29.90 14.76
N MET A 113 -21.66 30.46 14.77
CA MET A 113 -21.42 31.80 15.30
C MET A 113 -22.24 32.87 14.57
N ALA A 114 -22.36 32.77 13.25
CA ALA A 114 -23.20 33.69 12.47
C ALA A 114 -24.68 33.57 12.85
N LEU A 115 -25.21 32.35 12.99
CA LEU A 115 -26.60 32.10 13.40
C LEU A 115 -26.87 32.55 14.84
N GLU A 116 -25.90 32.37 15.75
CA GLU A 116 -25.99 32.85 17.13
C GLU A 116 -26.06 34.38 17.18
N ALA A 117 -25.30 35.08 16.34
CA ALA A 117 -25.38 36.54 16.19
C ALA A 117 -26.73 36.98 15.61
N GLU A 118 -27.18 36.36 14.51
CA GLU A 118 -28.50 36.63 13.90
C GLU A 118 -29.65 36.43 14.92
N LEU A 119 -29.56 35.38 15.75
CA LEU A 119 -30.54 35.09 16.79
C LEU A 119 -30.50 36.12 17.91
N HIS A 120 -29.31 36.57 18.33
CA HIS A 120 -29.16 37.62 19.32
C HIS A 120 -29.76 38.94 18.85
N ASP A 121 -29.48 39.34 17.61
CA ASP A 121 -30.02 40.55 16.99
C ASP A 121 -31.55 40.49 16.92
N ALA A 122 -32.12 39.38 16.43
CA ALA A 122 -33.57 39.18 16.36
C ALA A 122 -34.23 39.20 17.74
N GLN A 123 -33.58 38.64 18.77
CA GLN A 123 -34.07 38.73 20.15
C GLN A 123 -34.06 40.17 20.68
N GLY A 124 -33.03 40.96 20.33
CA GLY A 124 -32.96 42.38 20.63
C GLY A 124 -34.07 43.19 19.97
N GLU A 125 -34.37 42.93 18.70
CA GLU A 125 -35.49 43.53 17.97
C GLU A 125 -36.85 43.18 18.62
N ILE A 126 -37.07 41.92 18.99
CA ILE A 126 -38.29 41.51 19.69
C ILE A 126 -38.41 42.22 21.04
N ALA A 127 -37.31 42.35 21.79
CA ALA A 127 -37.31 43.02 23.08
C ALA A 127 -37.63 44.51 22.94
N THR A 128 -37.06 45.19 21.94
CA THR A 128 -37.34 46.61 21.66
C THR A 128 -38.79 46.83 21.21
N LEU A 129 -39.32 45.98 20.33
CA LEU A 129 -40.74 46.02 19.93
C LEU A 129 -41.69 45.79 21.12
N LYS A 130 -41.36 44.89 22.04
CA LYS A 130 -42.14 44.65 23.27
C LYS A 130 -42.05 45.79 24.28
N ALA A 131 -40.93 46.51 24.31
CA ALA A 131 -40.71 47.63 25.22
C ALA A 131 -41.28 48.96 24.69
N ALA A 132 -41.63 49.04 23.41
CA ALA A 132 -42.23 50.22 22.82
C ALA A 132 -43.60 50.50 23.45
N PRO A 133 -43.83 51.68 24.06
CA PRO A 133 -45.13 52.02 24.62
C PRO A 133 -46.14 52.13 23.48
N VAL A 134 -47.31 51.49 23.66
CA VAL A 134 -48.49 51.71 22.82
C VAL A 134 -48.92 53.15 23.08
N GLU A 135 -48.39 54.11 22.31
CA GLU A 135 -48.93 55.46 22.27
C GLU A 135 -50.35 55.37 21.71
N ALA A 136 -51.31 55.30 22.64
CA ALA A 136 -52.68 55.65 22.37
C ALA A 136 -52.68 57.06 21.78
N SER A 137 -52.95 57.15 20.49
CA SER A 137 -53.16 58.39 19.74
C SER A 137 -54.33 59.15 20.38
N ALA A 138 -54.02 60.00 21.35
CA ALA A 138 -54.89 61.04 21.84
C ALA A 138 -54.40 62.35 21.22
N ALA A 139 -54.85 62.64 20.00
CA ALA A 139 -54.66 63.94 19.39
C ALA A 139 -55.38 65.00 20.24
N PRO A 140 -54.72 66.10 20.67
CA PRO A 140 -55.39 67.18 21.39
C PRO A 140 -56.23 67.98 20.40
N VAL A 141 -57.56 67.91 20.53
CA VAL A 141 -58.49 68.79 19.82
C VAL A 141 -58.33 70.20 20.41
N THR A 142 -57.65 71.08 19.68
CA THR A 142 -57.61 72.52 20.01
C THR A 142 -58.80 73.23 19.34
N PRO A 143 -59.65 73.94 20.08
CA PRO A 143 -60.77 74.68 19.49
C PRO A 143 -60.29 75.96 18.79
N LYS A 144 -60.72 76.13 17.53
CA LYS A 144 -60.45 77.29 16.65
C LYS A 144 -61.09 78.58 17.20
N PRO A 145 -60.38 79.72 17.29
CA PRO A 145 -61.01 80.98 17.67
C PRO A 145 -61.79 81.58 16.47
N ALA A 146 -63.00 82.07 16.74
CA ALA A 146 -63.90 82.68 15.76
C ALA A 146 -63.46 84.10 15.35
N PRO A 147 -63.61 84.50 14.06
CA PRO A 147 -63.24 85.84 13.62
C PRO A 147 -64.27 86.90 14.03
N LYS A 148 -63.78 88.02 14.55
CA LYS A 148 -64.52 89.28 14.79
C LYS A 148 -65.13 89.78 13.47
N LYS A 149 -66.46 89.87 13.41
CA LYS A 149 -67.18 90.55 12.33
C LYS A 149 -67.25 92.05 12.64
N GLY A 150 -66.47 92.83 11.91
CA GLY A 150 -66.53 94.30 11.88
C GLY A 150 -67.87 94.78 11.31
N GLY A 151 -68.30 95.95 11.79
CA GLY A 151 -69.64 96.48 11.59
C GLY A 151 -69.85 97.35 10.35
N GLY A 152 -71.06 97.93 10.33
CA GLY A 152 -71.57 98.91 9.36
C GLY A 152 -72.53 98.29 8.34
N ALA A 153 -73.66 98.87 7.94
CA ALA A 153 -74.57 99.93 8.38
C ALA A 153 -75.61 100.08 7.23
N LYS A 154 -76.78 100.67 7.54
CA LYS A 154 -77.82 101.21 6.61
C LYS A 154 -78.69 100.17 5.87
N GLN A 155 -79.92 100.43 5.43
CA GLN A 155 -80.95 101.47 5.59
C GLN A 155 -82.21 100.86 4.91
N GLY A 156 -83.41 101.17 5.38
CA GLY A 156 -84.66 100.83 4.68
C GLY A 156 -85.78 100.51 5.64
#